data_AF-A0A0F9F276-F1
#
_entry.id   AF-A0A0F9F276-F1
#
_cell.length_a   1.000
_cell.length_b   1.000
_cell.length_c   1.000
_cell.angle_alpha   90.00
_cell.angle_beta   90.00
_cell.angle_gamma   90.00
#
_symmetry.space_group_name_H-M   'P 1'
#
loop_
_entity.id
_entity.type
_entity.pdbx_description
1 polymer ?
#
loop_
_entity_poly.entity_id
_entity_poly.type
_entity_poly.pdbx_seq_one_letter_code
_entity_poly.pdbx_strand_id
1 'polypeptide(L)'
;GLHSTGISGMSFHGGGVGVFVASLWYLRRKGVRFVDFADFIVPCIPLGYTFGRIGNFINGELYGRVTTSPWGMYFPMDPSGSLRHPSQLYEAMLEGVVLFAVLWALRRKEAFRGMMLPIYLGGYAAARFIVEFFRQPDSHLGLIAGFLSMGQLLSIGMALIAIAAGVYLRRNGK
;
A
#
# COMPACT_ATOMS: atom_id res chain seq x y z
N GLY A 1 -21.83 24.14 10.46
CA GLY A 1 -21.47 23.65 9.11
C GLY A 1 -21.98 22.24 8.96
N LEU A 2 -22.47 21.87 7.78
CA LEU A 2 -22.88 20.49 7.48
C LEU A 2 -21.67 19.54 7.68
N HIS A 3 -21.66 18.78 8.76
CA HIS A 3 -20.71 17.68 8.94
C HIS A 3 -21.20 16.50 8.10
N SER A 4 -20.61 16.32 6.92
CA SER A 4 -20.82 15.10 6.15
C SER A 4 -20.00 13.99 6.80
N THR A 5 -20.64 13.05 7.47
CA THR A 5 -19.97 11.91 8.12
C THR A 5 -19.63 10.77 7.15
N GLY A 6 -19.94 10.93 5.84
CA GLY A 6 -19.71 9.91 4.82
C GLY A 6 -20.36 8.56 5.16
N ILE A 7 -19.96 7.50 4.46
CA ILE A 7 -20.31 6.13 4.85
C ILE A 7 -19.41 5.74 6.03
N SER A 8 -19.86 5.99 7.26
CA SER A 8 -19.16 5.56 8.47
C SER A 8 -19.38 4.05 8.68
N GLY A 9 -18.33 3.23 8.63
CA GLY A 9 -18.40 1.80 8.96
C GLY A 9 -17.87 0.80 7.92
N MET A 10 -17.02 1.22 6.97
CA MET A 10 -16.41 0.28 6.02
C MET A 10 -15.23 -0.48 6.65
N SER A 11 -15.32 -1.82 6.69
CA SER A 11 -14.20 -2.68 7.06
C SER A 11 -13.28 -2.89 5.86
N PHE A 12 -12.07 -2.35 5.91
CA PHE A 12 -11.05 -2.56 4.89
C PHE A 12 -10.77 -4.05 4.66
N HIS A 13 -10.65 -4.83 5.74
CA HIS A 13 -10.40 -6.27 5.68
C HIS A 13 -11.56 -7.02 5.04
N GLY A 14 -12.81 -6.67 5.39
CA GLY A 14 -14.00 -7.28 4.80
C GLY A 14 -14.12 -6.99 3.30
N GLY A 15 -13.88 -5.74 2.91
CA GLY A 15 -13.86 -5.35 1.49
C GLY A 15 -12.77 -6.08 0.71
N GLY A 16 -11.55 -6.13 1.24
CA GLY A 16 -10.42 -6.82 0.62
C GLY A 16 -10.66 -8.32 0.44
N VAL A 17 -11.10 -9.02 1.49
CA VAL A 17 -11.42 -10.46 1.43
C VAL A 17 -12.58 -10.71 0.47
N GLY A 18 -13.62 -9.89 0.52
CA GLY A 18 -14.78 -9.99 -0.37
C GLY A 18 -14.38 -9.89 -1.84
N VAL A 19 -13.61 -8.87 -2.21
CA VAL A 19 -13.11 -8.69 -3.58
C VAL A 19 -12.21 -9.85 -4.00
N PHE A 20 -11.33 -10.32 -3.13
CA PHE A 20 -10.43 -11.43 -3.43
C PHE A 20 -11.19 -12.74 -3.69
N VAL A 21 -12.09 -13.12 -2.78
CA VAL A 21 -12.89 -14.35 -2.90
C VAL A 21 -13.82 -14.30 -4.11
N ALA A 22 -14.50 -13.17 -4.33
CA ALA A 22 -15.35 -12.97 -5.49
C ALA A 22 -14.57 -13.08 -6.82
N SER A 23 -13.38 -12.47 -6.87
CA SER A 23 -12.49 -12.57 -8.03
C SER A 23 -12.05 -14.01 -8.27
N LEU A 24 -11.60 -14.72 -7.24
CA LEU A 24 -11.21 -16.13 -7.37
C LEU A 24 -12.35 -17.03 -7.84
N TRP A 25 -13.56 -16.82 -7.33
CA TRP A 25 -14.73 -17.57 -7.75
C TRP A 25 -15.09 -17.29 -9.21
N TYR A 26 -15.07 -16.02 -9.62
CA TYR A 26 -15.36 -15.61 -11.00
C TYR A 26 -14.33 -16.17 -11.99
N LEU A 27 -13.04 -16.06 -11.67
CA LEU A 27 -11.95 -16.58 -12.52
C LEU A 27 -12.06 -18.09 -12.72
N ARG A 28 -12.37 -18.83 -11.65
CA ARG A 28 -12.62 -20.28 -11.73
C ARG A 28 -13.79 -20.62 -12.65
N ARG A 29 -14.91 -19.88 -12.57
CA ARG A 29 -16.06 -20.09 -13.45
C ARG A 29 -15.78 -19.77 -14.92
N LYS A 30 -14.83 -18.86 -15.19
CA LYS A 30 -14.46 -18.45 -16.54
C LYS A 30 -13.22 -19.16 -17.10
N GLY A 31 -12.59 -20.06 -16.34
CA GLY A 31 -11.37 -20.75 -16.77
C GLY A 31 -10.17 -19.83 -16.98
N VAL A 32 -10.17 -18.65 -16.37
CA VAL A 32 -9.07 -17.67 -16.49
C VAL A 32 -8.03 -17.95 -15.42
N ARG A 33 -6.75 -18.01 -15.80
CA ARG A 33 -5.65 -18.21 -14.86
C ARG A 33 -5.51 -16.98 -13.96
N PHE A 34 -5.40 -17.20 -12.65
CA PHE A 34 -5.24 -16.13 -11.67
C PHE A 34 -4.04 -15.22 -11.98
N VAL A 35 -2.94 -15.80 -12.46
CA VAL A 35 -1.71 -15.07 -12.77
C VAL A 35 -1.94 -14.05 -13.91
N ASP A 36 -2.65 -14.43 -14.98
CA ASP A 36 -2.96 -13.50 -16.07
C ASP A 36 -3.90 -12.37 -15.61
N PHE A 37 -4.86 -12.68 -14.73
CA PHE A 37 -5.73 -11.67 -14.13
C PHE A 37 -4.96 -10.73 -13.19
N ALA A 38 -4.06 -11.27 -12.38
CA ALA A 38 -3.22 -10.49 -11.48
C ALA A 38 -2.32 -9.53 -12.28
N ASP A 39 -1.68 -10.01 -13.35
CA ASP A 39 -0.89 -9.18 -14.26
C ASP A 39 -1.68 -8.02 -14.88
N PHE A 40 -2.97 -8.25 -15.15
CA PHE A 40 -3.85 -7.23 -15.69
C PHE A 40 -4.24 -6.17 -14.65
N ILE A 41 -4.62 -6.59 -13.44
CA ILE A 41 -5.21 -5.68 -12.44
C ILE A 41 -4.18 -5.00 -11.55
N VAL A 42 -3.09 -5.68 -11.19
CA VAL A 42 -2.10 -5.22 -10.20
C VAL A 42 -1.45 -3.89 -10.58
N PRO A 43 -1.07 -3.62 -11.84
CA PRO A 43 -0.52 -2.32 -12.22
C PRO A 43 -1.44 -1.13 -11.90
N CYS A 44 -2.75 -1.33 -11.77
CA CYS A 44 -3.72 -0.28 -11.46
C CYS A 44 -3.87 -0.01 -9.95
N ILE A 45 -3.51 -0.98 -9.10
CA ILE A 45 -3.70 -0.90 -7.64
C ILE A 45 -2.99 0.32 -7.02
N PRO A 46 -1.70 0.60 -7.33
CA PRO A 46 -1.00 1.73 -6.73
C PRO A 46 -1.68 3.07 -7.04
N LEU A 47 -2.27 3.22 -8.23
CA LEU A 47 -2.95 4.46 -8.59
C LEU A 47 -4.22 4.68 -7.75
N GLY A 48 -4.98 3.62 -7.49
CA GLY A 48 -6.10 3.66 -6.55
C GLY A 48 -5.65 4.02 -5.13
N TYR A 49 -4.51 3.47 -4.70
CA TYR A 49 -3.91 3.78 -3.41
C TYR A 49 -3.50 5.26 -3.28
N THR A 50 -2.93 5.85 -4.34
CA THR A 50 -2.59 7.28 -4.41
C THR A 50 -3.79 8.15 -4.06
N PHE A 51 -4.95 7.88 -4.68
CA PHE A 51 -6.15 8.69 -4.43
C PHE A 51 -6.68 8.52 -3.02
N GLY A 52 -6.63 7.31 -2.45
CA GLY A 52 -6.95 7.09 -1.04
C GLY A 52 -6.10 7.95 -0.11
N ARG A 53 -4.78 8.01 -0.36
CA ARG A 53 -3.85 8.80 0.45
C ARG A 53 -3.98 10.31 0.26
N ILE A 54 -4.29 10.76 -0.95
CA ILE A 54 -4.67 12.16 -1.18
C ILE A 54 -5.95 12.49 -0.41
N GLY A 55 -6.94 11.59 -0.37
CA GLY A 55 -8.13 11.73 0.47
C GLY A 55 -7.79 11.90 1.95
N ASN A 56 -6.89 11.06 2.50
CA ASN A 56 -6.44 11.20 3.88
C ASN A 56 -5.74 12.55 4.13
N PHE A 57 -4.92 13.00 3.18
CA PHE A 57 -4.26 14.30 3.27
C PHE A 57 -5.27 15.46 3.31
N ILE A 58 -6.28 15.44 2.44
CA ILE A 58 -7.35 16.45 2.39
C ILE A 58 -8.19 16.43 3.68
N ASN A 59 -8.49 15.24 4.21
CA ASN A 59 -9.20 15.07 5.48
C ASN A 59 -8.35 15.47 6.70
N GLY A 60 -7.04 15.62 6.52
CA GLY A 60 -6.10 15.93 7.58
C GLY A 60 -5.84 14.78 8.55
N GLU A 61 -6.07 13.53 8.15
CA GLU A 61 -5.93 12.32 8.98
C GLU A 61 -4.68 11.50 8.61
N LEU A 62 -4.21 10.62 9.51
CA LEU A 62 -3.05 9.74 9.29
C LEU A 62 -1.72 10.46 8.99
N TYR A 63 -1.53 11.63 9.59
CA TYR A 63 -0.29 12.38 9.53
C TYR A 63 0.88 11.68 10.24
N GLY A 64 2.10 12.14 9.96
CA GLY A 64 3.32 11.55 10.45
C GLY A 64 3.73 12.01 11.85
N ARG A 65 4.95 11.62 12.23
CA ARG A 65 5.61 12.07 13.46
C ARG A 65 5.80 13.58 13.46
N VAL A 66 5.90 14.15 14.66
CA VAL A 66 6.34 15.55 14.85
C VAL A 66 7.71 15.73 14.22
N THR A 67 7.90 16.86 13.54
CA THR A 67 9.11 17.13 12.76
C THR A 67 9.51 18.58 12.84
N THR A 68 10.80 18.84 12.60
CA THR A 68 11.37 20.18 12.38
C THR A 68 11.69 20.42 10.90
N SER A 69 11.32 19.49 10.02
CA SER A 69 11.56 19.57 8.58
C SER A 69 10.91 20.82 7.95
N PRO A 70 11.56 21.49 6.98
CA PRO A 70 11.02 22.69 6.34
C PRO A 70 9.75 22.44 5.51
N TRP A 71 9.43 21.19 5.17
CA TRP A 71 8.18 20.81 4.50
C TRP A 71 7.17 20.13 5.44
N GLY A 72 7.36 20.26 6.75
CA GLY A 72 6.35 19.88 7.73
C GLY A 72 5.07 20.69 7.57
N MET A 73 3.94 20.11 7.96
CA MET A 73 2.62 20.72 7.83
C MET A 73 1.84 20.62 9.15
N TYR A 74 0.99 21.62 9.41
CA TYR A 74 0.00 21.58 10.49
C TYR A 74 -1.27 20.92 9.97
N PHE A 75 -1.81 19.98 10.74
CA PHE A 75 -3.00 19.24 10.37
C PHE A 75 -4.19 19.62 11.26
N PRO A 76 -5.38 19.92 10.70
CA PRO A 76 -6.55 20.31 11.50
C PRO A 76 -7.00 19.26 12.52
N MET A 77 -6.78 17.97 12.22
CA MET A 77 -7.12 16.85 13.10
C MET A 77 -5.99 16.49 14.09
N ASP A 78 -4.91 17.29 14.14
CA ASP A 78 -3.86 17.11 15.15
C ASP A 78 -4.19 17.89 16.42
N PRO A 79 -4.61 17.23 17.52
CA PRO A 79 -4.93 17.91 18.77
C PRO A 79 -3.69 18.54 19.42
N SER A 80 -2.48 18.11 19.05
CA SER A 80 -1.25 18.68 19.58
C SER A 80 -0.82 19.98 18.88
N GLY A 81 -1.45 20.34 17.76
CA GLY A 81 -1.11 21.54 16.99
C GLY A 81 0.36 21.60 16.57
N SER A 82 1.01 20.45 16.41
CA SER A 82 2.45 20.36 16.18
C SER A 82 2.76 20.30 14.69
N LEU A 83 3.97 20.71 14.31
CA LEU A 83 4.44 20.55 12.94
C LEU A 83 4.72 19.07 12.67
N ARG A 84 4.13 18.49 11.61
CA ARG A 84 4.22 17.05 11.32
C ARG A 84 4.63 16.74 9.90
N HIS A 85 5.22 15.56 9.71
CA HIS A 85 5.45 15.06 8.36
C HIS A 85 4.12 14.79 7.65
N PRO A 86 3.94 15.25 6.40
CA PRO A 86 2.81 14.86 5.57
C PRO A 86 3.02 13.45 5.01
N SER A 87 3.07 12.44 5.89
CA SER A 87 3.36 11.04 5.52
C SER A 87 2.39 10.48 4.48
N GLN A 88 1.15 10.96 4.45
CA GLN A 88 0.17 10.58 3.44
C GLN A 88 0.66 10.91 2.03
N LEU A 89 1.35 12.04 1.84
CA LEU A 89 1.95 12.40 0.55
C LEU A 89 3.15 11.53 0.22
N TYR A 90 3.92 11.11 1.23
CA TYR A 90 5.02 10.16 1.02
C TYR A 90 4.49 8.78 0.61
N GLU A 91 3.42 8.30 1.27
CA GLU A 91 2.70 7.08 0.91
C GLU A 91 2.12 7.20 -0.52
N ALA A 92 1.43 8.29 -0.83
CA ALA A 92 0.85 8.54 -2.16
C ALA A 92 1.91 8.55 -3.28
N MET A 93 3.10 9.12 -2.99
CA MET A 93 4.20 9.14 -3.96
C MET A 93 4.87 7.78 -4.10
N LEU A 94 5.39 7.21 -3.00
CA LEU A 94 6.20 5.99 -3.05
C LEU A 94 5.35 4.74 -3.29
N GLU A 95 4.34 4.51 -2.46
CA GLU A 95 3.47 3.32 -2.56
C GLU A 95 2.44 3.46 -3.70
N GLY A 96 2.19 4.67 -4.18
CA GLY A 96 1.25 4.97 -5.25
C GLY A 96 1.90 5.28 -6.59
N VAL A 97 2.30 6.53 -6.81
CA VAL A 97 2.76 7.03 -8.12
C VAL A 97 4.02 6.31 -8.64
N VAL A 98 5.04 6.13 -7.79
CA VAL A 98 6.29 5.47 -8.17
C VAL A 98 6.05 4.01 -8.51
N LEU A 99 5.32 3.26 -7.66
CA LEU A 99 4.98 1.86 -7.95
C LEU A 99 4.10 1.71 -9.18
N PHE A 100 3.13 2.62 -9.39
CA PHE A 100 2.36 2.67 -10.63
C PHE A 100 3.30 2.83 -11.83
N ALA A 101 4.19 3.82 -11.82
CA ALA A 101 5.10 4.06 -12.93
C ALA A 101 5.99 2.85 -13.23
N VAL A 102 6.54 2.20 -12.20
CA VAL A 102 7.35 0.98 -12.33
C VAL A 102 6.53 -0.15 -12.96
N LEU A 103 5.39 -0.52 -12.37
CA LEU A 103 4.57 -1.62 -12.89
C LEU A 103 4.04 -1.32 -14.28
N TRP A 104 3.60 -0.08 -14.52
CA TRP A 104 3.12 0.36 -15.82
C TRP A 104 4.21 0.25 -16.88
N ALA A 105 5.46 0.63 -16.59
CA ALA A 105 6.58 0.49 -17.50
C ALA A 105 6.97 -0.97 -17.77
N LEU A 106 6.74 -1.87 -16.81
CA LEU A 106 7.03 -3.31 -16.94
C LEU A 106 5.92 -4.10 -17.63
N ARG A 107 4.66 -3.61 -17.61
CA ARG A 107 3.47 -4.39 -18.03
C ARG A 107 3.51 -4.94 -19.45
N ARG A 108 4.23 -4.29 -20.36
CA ARG A 108 4.33 -4.70 -21.79
C ARG A 108 5.56 -5.56 -22.09
N LYS A 109 6.38 -5.87 -21.08
CA LYS A 109 7.62 -6.61 -21.26
C LYS A 109 7.38 -8.09 -20.96
N GLU A 110 7.57 -8.95 -21.97
CA GLU A 110 7.35 -10.42 -21.86
C GLU A 110 8.13 -11.08 -20.71
N ALA A 111 9.33 -10.57 -20.40
CA ALA A 111 10.16 -11.04 -19.30
C ALA A 111 9.50 -10.90 -17.90
N PHE A 112 8.45 -10.08 -17.80
CA PHE A 112 7.73 -9.80 -16.56
C PHE A 112 6.31 -10.37 -16.55
N ARG A 113 5.93 -11.16 -17.56
CA ARG A 113 4.64 -11.87 -17.55
C ARG A 113 4.62 -12.88 -16.39
N GLY A 114 3.57 -12.79 -15.58
CA GLY A 114 3.32 -13.46 -14.33
C GLY A 114 3.96 -12.81 -13.10
N MET A 115 4.71 -11.73 -13.27
CA MET A 115 5.55 -11.16 -12.20
C MET A 115 4.96 -9.88 -11.58
N MET A 116 3.84 -9.35 -12.07
CA MET A 116 3.33 -8.06 -11.60
C MET A 116 2.98 -8.09 -10.11
N LEU A 117 2.35 -9.17 -9.64
CA LEU A 117 1.98 -9.32 -8.23
C LEU A 117 3.21 -9.40 -7.29
N PRO A 118 4.20 -10.28 -7.52
CA PRO A 118 5.45 -10.27 -6.75
C PRO A 118 6.17 -8.91 -6.74
N ILE A 119 6.25 -8.25 -7.90
CA ILE A 119 6.93 -6.95 -8.01
C ILE A 119 6.18 -5.88 -7.22
N TYR A 120 4.84 -5.86 -7.30
CA TYR A 120 4.02 -4.97 -6.49
C TYR A 120 4.22 -5.21 -5.00
N LEU A 121 4.12 -6.46 -4.54
CA LEU A 121 4.29 -6.80 -3.11
C LEU A 121 5.67 -6.40 -2.58
N GLY A 122 6.73 -6.70 -3.34
CA GLY A 122 8.10 -6.32 -2.96
C GLY A 122 8.33 -4.82 -2.99
N GLY A 123 7.83 -4.14 -4.02
CA GLY A 123 7.92 -2.68 -4.14
C GLY A 123 7.13 -1.95 -3.06
N TYR A 124 5.91 -2.41 -2.75
CA TYR A 124 5.09 -1.88 -1.67
C TYR A 124 5.75 -2.12 -0.31
N ALA A 125 6.30 -3.31 -0.06
CA ALA A 125 7.06 -3.58 1.16
C ALA A 125 8.26 -2.64 1.34
N ALA A 126 9.03 -2.39 0.28
CA ALA A 126 10.17 -1.49 0.33
C ALA A 126 9.73 -0.03 0.60
N ALA A 127 8.75 0.46 -0.15
CA ALA A 127 8.19 1.79 0.04
C ALA A 127 7.62 1.97 1.46
N ARG A 128 6.85 0.97 1.92
CA ARG A 128 6.24 0.96 3.26
C ARG A 128 7.29 1.03 4.36
N PHE A 129 8.34 0.23 4.25
CA PHE A 129 9.43 0.21 5.21
C PHE A 129 10.12 1.58 5.32
N ILE A 130 10.30 2.28 4.19
CA ILE A 130 10.89 3.63 4.15
C ILE A 130 9.94 4.68 4.77
N VAL A 131 8.66 4.67 4.39
CA VAL A 131 7.71 5.69 4.86
C VAL A 131 7.43 5.55 6.36
N GLU A 132 7.53 4.34 6.89
CA GLU A 132 7.32 4.05 8.31
C GLU A 132 8.33 4.77 9.23
N PHE A 133 9.48 5.24 8.73
CA PHE A 133 10.41 6.13 9.45
C PHE A 133 9.87 7.55 9.66
N PHE A 134 8.86 7.96 8.90
CA PHE A 134 8.19 9.26 9.03
C PHE A 134 6.80 9.16 9.66
N ARG A 135 6.21 7.97 9.67
CA ARG A 135 4.84 7.73 10.11
C ARG A 135 4.74 7.63 11.64
N GLN A 136 3.73 8.23 12.26
CA GLN A 136 3.56 8.07 13.71
C GLN A 136 3.18 6.61 14.02
N PRO A 137 3.89 5.90 14.94
CA PRO A 137 3.49 4.56 15.34
C PRO A 137 2.15 4.64 16.06
N ASP A 138 1.28 3.66 15.82
CA ASP A 138 0.00 3.56 16.52
C ASP A 138 0.26 3.48 18.03
N SER A 139 -0.38 4.37 18.79
CA SER A 139 -0.16 4.59 20.24
C SER A 139 -0.35 3.33 21.09
N HIS A 140 -1.06 2.33 20.58
CA HIS A 140 -1.38 1.09 21.28
C HIS A 140 -0.36 -0.04 21.08
N LEU A 141 0.54 0.04 20.09
CA LEU A 141 1.41 -1.09 19.70
C LEU A 141 2.89 -0.89 20.09
N GLY A 142 3.33 0.34 20.38
CA GLY A 142 4.74 0.62 20.69
C GLY A 142 5.71 0.18 19.58
N LEU A 143 7.00 0.08 19.90
CA LEU A 143 8.00 -0.56 19.03
C LEU A 143 8.14 -2.03 19.41
N ILE A 144 8.05 -2.92 18.43
CA ILE A 144 8.34 -4.35 18.60
C ILE A 144 9.86 -4.53 18.60
N ALA A 145 10.36 -5.26 19.60
CA ALA A 145 11.79 -5.47 19.83
C ALA A 145 12.61 -4.17 20.08
N GLY A 146 11.95 -3.03 20.35
CA GLY A 146 12.61 -1.76 20.71
C GLY A 146 13.17 -0.94 19.53
N PHE A 147 13.17 -1.47 18.31
CA PHE A 147 13.69 -0.77 17.12
C PHE A 147 12.85 -0.95 15.84
N LEU A 148 11.89 -1.89 15.81
CA LEU A 148 11.01 -2.10 14.65
C LEU A 148 9.57 -1.71 14.96
N SER A 149 8.93 -1.00 14.04
CA SER A 149 7.47 -0.86 14.11
C SER A 149 6.78 -2.11 13.56
N MET A 150 5.50 -2.29 13.91
CA MET A 150 4.64 -3.30 13.29
C MET A 150 4.65 -3.20 11.75
N GLY A 151 4.61 -1.97 11.21
CA GLY A 151 4.65 -1.72 9.78
C GLY A 151 5.94 -2.25 9.12
N GLN A 152 7.09 -2.09 9.79
CA GLN A 152 8.37 -2.63 9.29
C GLN A 152 8.41 -4.16 9.33
N LEU A 153 7.92 -4.78 10.40
CA LEU A 153 7.87 -6.24 10.53
C LEU A 153 6.97 -6.86 9.43
N LEU A 154 5.78 -6.31 9.24
CA LEU A 154 4.86 -6.74 8.19
C LEU A 154 5.45 -6.52 6.79
N SER A 155 6.20 -5.43 6.58
CA SER A 155 6.90 -5.18 5.33
C SER A 155 7.97 -6.24 5.05
N ILE A 156 8.74 -6.66 6.06
CA ILE A 156 9.73 -7.73 5.92
C ILE A 156 9.04 -9.04 5.53
N GLY A 157 7.97 -9.43 6.22
CA GLY A 157 7.21 -10.64 5.90
C GLY A 157 6.66 -10.62 4.47
N MET A 158 6.09 -9.49 4.05
CA MET A 158 5.58 -9.30 2.69
C MET A 158 6.68 -9.34 1.63
N ALA A 159 7.87 -8.79 1.91
CA ALA A 159 9.02 -8.87 1.00
C ALA A 159 9.47 -10.33 0.81
N LEU A 160 9.49 -11.14 1.88
CA LEU A 160 9.81 -12.56 1.79
C LEU A 160 8.78 -13.33 0.96
N ILE A 161 7.49 -13.05 1.15
CA ILE A 161 6.40 -13.63 0.34
C ILE A 161 6.56 -13.24 -1.14
N ALA A 162 6.87 -11.98 -1.41
CA ALA A 162 7.09 -11.48 -2.77
C ALA A 162 8.25 -12.22 -3.46
N ILE A 163 9.38 -12.39 -2.77
CA ILE A 163 10.53 -13.12 -3.29
C ILE A 163 10.17 -14.58 -3.55
N ALA A 164 9.56 -15.26 -2.57
CA ALA A 164 9.15 -16.65 -2.70
C ALA A 164 8.19 -16.87 -3.89
N ALA A 165 7.16 -16.02 -4.01
CA ALA A 165 6.22 -16.06 -5.12
C ALA A 165 6.90 -15.81 -6.47
N GLY A 166 7.79 -14.82 -6.55
CA GLY A 166 8.53 -14.52 -7.77
C GLY A 166 9.45 -15.66 -8.21
N VAL A 167 10.16 -16.31 -7.26
CA VAL A 167 11.01 -17.47 -7.54
C VAL A 167 10.16 -18.67 -7.99
N TYR A 168 9.04 -18.93 -7.32
CA TYR A 168 8.12 -20.02 -7.68
C TYR A 168 7.58 -19.87 -9.10
N LEU A 169 7.08 -18.67 -9.45
CA LEU A 169 6.50 -18.40 -10.77
C LEU A 169 7.54 -18.48 -11.90
N ARG A 170 8.78 -18.06 -11.65
CA ARG A 170 9.88 -18.23 -12.61
C ARG A 170 10.29 -19.68 -12.84
N ARG A 171 10.33 -20.49 -11.78
CA ARG A 171 10.73 -21.90 -11.87
C ARG A 171 9.69 -22.77 -12.59
N ASN A 172 8.41 -22.46 -12.42
CA ASN A 172 7.32 -23.24 -13.00
C ASN A 172 6.87 -22.77 -14.38
N GLY A 173 7.64 -21.90 -15.05
CA GLY A 173 7.44 -21.61 -16.48
C GLY A 173 6.16 -20.85 -16.84
N LYS A 174 5.64 -20.02 -15.92
CA LYS A 174 4.34 -19.29 -15.97
C LYS A 174 3.12 -20.10 -15.54
#